data_AF-A0A956MXF5-F1
#
_entry.id   AF-A0A956MXF5-F1
#
_cell.length_a   1.000
_cell.length_b   1.000
_cell.length_c   1.000
_cell.angle_alpha   90.00
_cell.angle_beta   90.00
_cell.angle_gamma   90.00
#
_symmetry.space_group_name_H-M   'P 1'
#
loop_
_entity.id
_entity.type
_entity.pdbx_description
1 polymer ?
#
loop_
_entity_poly.entity_id
_entity_poly.type
_entity_poly.pdbx_seq_one_letter_code
_entity_poly.pdbx_strand_id
1 'polypeptide(L)'
;MVETIDIIDYFKKLQDDICRGLEELDGQGRFHEDIWNREEGGGGRTRIIHGQEIEKGGVNFSHVHGEVTPMMKKMMNMEGTKWLASRVSIVLHPVSPMVPIIHMNVRYFELDGGKDWWFGGGIDLTPHYIDRELARKFHSRMKAVCDEFRSD
;
A
#
# COMPACT_ATOMS: atom_id res chain seq x y z
N MET A 1 -19.25 -12.01 -6.53
CA MET A 1 -18.67 -10.69 -6.85
C MET A 1 -17.98 -10.24 -5.56
N VAL A 2 -16.74 -9.73 -5.61
CA VAL A 2 -16.10 -9.21 -4.38
C VAL A 2 -16.72 -7.85 -4.11
N GLU A 3 -17.28 -7.66 -2.92
CA GLU A 3 -17.90 -6.39 -2.56
C GLU A 3 -16.82 -5.38 -2.16
N THR A 4 -17.04 -4.09 -2.45
CA THR A 4 -16.09 -3.02 -2.12
C THR A 4 -15.75 -2.98 -0.63
N ILE A 5 -16.69 -3.34 0.23
CA ILE A 5 -16.47 -3.43 1.68
C ILE A 5 -15.45 -4.51 2.06
N ASP A 6 -15.48 -5.67 1.38
CA ASP A 6 -14.54 -6.76 1.64
C ASP A 6 -13.11 -6.35 1.30
N ILE A 7 -12.92 -5.58 0.22
CA ILE A 7 -11.61 -5.04 -0.19
C ILE A 7 -11.09 -4.06 0.86
N ILE A 8 -11.95 -3.16 1.33
CA ILE A 8 -11.60 -2.16 2.36
C ILE A 8 -11.14 -2.86 3.63
N ASP A 9 -11.88 -3.86 4.09
CA ASP A 9 -11.56 -4.56 5.33
C ASP A 9 -10.32 -5.46 5.17
N TYR A 10 -10.11 -6.06 3.99
CA TYR A 10 -8.87 -6.73 3.66
C TYR A 10 -7.67 -5.78 3.72
N PHE A 11 -7.76 -4.57 3.16
CA PHE A 11 -6.67 -3.58 3.21
C PHE A 11 -6.40 -3.06 4.61
N LYS A 12 -7.43 -2.87 5.45
CA LYS A 12 -7.22 -2.55 6.87
C LYS A 12 -6.46 -3.67 7.58
N LYS A 13 -6.89 -4.92 7.39
CA LYS A 13 -6.24 -6.09 7.98
C LYS A 13 -4.80 -6.24 7.50
N LEU A 14 -4.54 -5.97 6.22
CA LEU A 14 -3.19 -5.98 5.65
C LEU A 14 -2.27 -4.97 6.34
N GLN A 15 -2.74 -3.73 6.56
CA GLN A 15 -1.98 -2.75 7.34
C GLN A 15 -1.73 -3.25 8.78
N ASP A 16 -2.73 -3.84 9.43
CA ASP A 16 -2.60 -4.35 10.80
C ASP A 16 -1.58 -5.48 10.90
N ASP A 17 -1.62 -6.44 9.97
CA ASP A 17 -0.69 -7.56 9.94
C ASP A 17 0.75 -7.12 9.65
N ILE A 18 0.95 -6.18 8.73
CA ILE A 18 2.28 -5.64 8.43
C ILE A 18 2.84 -4.86 9.61
N CYS A 19 2.03 -3.99 10.22
CA CYS A 19 2.46 -3.24 11.40
C CYS A 19 2.89 -4.18 12.54
N ARG A 20 2.08 -5.20 12.84
CA ARG A 20 2.43 -6.19 13.87
C ARG A 20 3.75 -6.90 13.55
N GLY A 21 3.92 -7.38 12.32
CA GLY A 21 5.16 -8.07 11.94
C GLY A 21 6.40 -7.18 12.01
N LEU A 22 6.27 -5.89 11.68
CA LEU A 22 7.37 -4.93 11.78
C LEU A 22 7.70 -4.55 13.23
N GLU A 23 6.70 -4.42 14.11
CA GLU A 23 6.92 -4.18 15.55
C GLU A 23 7.58 -5.37 16.26
N GLU A 24 7.22 -6.59 15.85
CA GLU A 24 7.86 -7.83 16.31
C GLU A 24 9.32 -7.91 15.83
N LEU A 25 9.58 -7.56 14.57
CA LEU A 25 10.92 -7.54 13.99
C LEU A 25 11.81 -6.48 14.62
N ASP A 26 11.30 -5.26 14.81
CA ASP A 26 12.06 -4.15 15.38
C ASP A 26 12.30 -4.33 16.88
N GLY A 27 11.35 -4.95 17.60
CA GLY A 27 11.48 -5.30 19.02
C GLY A 27 11.26 -4.14 20.00
N GLN A 28 11.58 -2.89 19.60
CA GLN A 28 11.43 -1.70 20.46
C GLN A 28 10.43 -0.67 19.91
N GLY A 29 10.47 -0.42 18.61
CA GLY A 29 9.60 0.51 17.91
C GLY A 29 8.13 0.09 17.98
N ARG A 30 7.25 1.08 18.06
CA ARG A 30 5.80 0.92 17.98
C ARG A 30 5.23 1.93 17.00
N PHE A 31 4.20 1.53 16.27
CA PHE A 31 3.50 2.42 15.38
C PHE A 31 2.66 3.42 16.18
N HIS A 32 2.81 4.69 15.85
CA HIS A 32 1.87 5.73 16.24
C HIS A 32 0.84 5.91 15.13
N GLU A 33 -0.44 5.77 15.48
CA GLU A 33 -1.56 5.91 14.54
C GLU A 33 -2.17 7.32 14.61
N ASP A 34 -2.35 7.90 13.43
CA ASP A 34 -3.17 9.09 13.21
C ASP A 34 -4.33 8.74 12.28
N ILE A 35 -5.55 8.89 12.80
CA ILE A 35 -6.79 8.66 12.07
C ILE A 35 -7.28 10.01 11.55
N TRP A 36 -7.44 10.12 10.24
CA TRP A 36 -7.89 11.36 9.61
C TRP A 36 -9.09 11.12 8.71
N ASN A 37 -9.89 12.18 8.55
CA ASN A 37 -11.05 12.22 7.66
C ASN A 37 -10.83 13.29 6.60
N ARG A 38 -11.39 13.09 5.41
CA ARG A 38 -11.37 14.06 4.32
C ARG A 38 -12.75 14.67 4.16
N GLU A 39 -12.84 15.99 4.16
CA GLU A 39 -14.11 16.72 4.01
C GLU A 39 -14.88 16.31 2.74
N GLU A 40 -14.16 16.07 1.65
CA GLU A 40 -14.73 15.67 0.36
C GLU A 40 -15.15 14.17 0.28
N GLY A 41 -14.84 13.38 1.32
CA GLY A 41 -15.24 11.97 1.42
C GLY A 41 -14.10 11.02 1.78
N GLY A 42 -14.37 10.15 2.75
CA GLY A 42 -13.47 9.10 3.23
C GLY A 42 -12.44 9.59 4.25
N GLY A 43 -11.29 8.93 4.28
CA GLY A 43 -10.24 9.14 5.28
C GLY A 43 -9.13 8.09 5.22
N GLY A 44 -8.41 7.92 6.33
CA GLY A 44 -7.34 6.93 6.41
C GLY A 44 -6.75 6.74 7.80
N ARG A 45 -5.84 5.77 7.88
CA ARG A 45 -5.01 5.49 9.04
C ARG A 45 -3.56 5.66 8.62
N THR A 46 -2.93 6.73 9.06
CA THR A 46 -1.50 6.93 8.89
C THR A 46 -0.80 6.29 10.08
N ARG A 47 0.15 5.38 9.85
CA ARG A 47 0.94 4.80 10.93
C ARG A 47 2.42 5.04 10.69
N ILE A 48 3.07 5.68 11.64
CA ILE A 48 4.51 5.98 11.59
C ILE A 48 5.25 5.20 12.68
N ILE A 49 6.45 4.74 12.39
CA ILE A 49 7.32 4.05 13.35
C ILE A 49 8.72 4.66 13.31
N HIS A 50 9.30 4.77 14.49
CA HIS A 50 10.73 4.97 14.73
C HIS A 50 11.15 3.90 15.74
N GLY A 51 12.21 3.16 15.43
CA GLY A 51 12.57 1.96 16.17
C GLY A 51 14.07 1.68 16.16
N GLN A 52 14.42 0.48 16.62
CA GLN A 52 15.80 0.01 16.70
C GLN A 52 16.37 -0.38 15.34
N GLU A 53 15.58 -1.06 14.51
CA GLU A 53 15.97 -1.55 13.18
C GLU A 53 15.40 -0.67 12.07
N ILE A 54 14.26 -0.01 12.33
CA ILE A 54 13.59 0.91 11.41
C ILE A 54 13.85 2.35 11.88
N GLU A 55 14.71 3.08 11.17
CA GLU A 55 15.01 4.48 11.46
C GLU A 55 13.74 5.35 11.32
N LYS A 56 13.01 5.12 10.22
CA LYS A 56 11.75 5.78 9.94
C LYS A 56 10.90 4.94 9.00
N GLY A 57 9.69 4.62 9.40
CA GLY A 57 8.75 3.85 8.59
C GLY A 57 7.36 4.45 8.56
N GLY A 58 6.66 4.25 7.45
CA GLY A 58 5.24 4.56 7.30
C GLY A 58 4.49 3.38 6.69
N VAL A 59 3.37 2.99 7.30
CA VAL A 59 2.43 2.01 6.75
C VAL A 59 1.05 2.67 6.76
N ASN A 60 0.57 3.08 5.60
CA ASN A 60 -0.59 3.94 5.47
C ASN A 60 -1.74 3.23 4.78
N PHE A 61 -2.91 3.30 5.37
CA PHE A 61 -4.18 2.93 4.75
C PHE A 61 -4.96 4.19 4.42
N SER A 62 -5.60 4.22 3.26
CA SER A 62 -6.59 5.24 2.95
C SER A 62 -7.74 4.65 2.15
N HIS A 63 -8.93 5.16 2.41
CA HIS A 63 -10.14 4.91 1.65
C HIS A 63 -10.82 6.25 1.41
N VAL A 64 -10.81 6.73 0.17
CA VAL A 64 -11.36 8.03 -0.23
C VAL A 64 -12.34 7.85 -1.37
N HIS A 65 -13.34 8.71 -1.42
CA HIS A 65 -14.35 8.69 -2.45
C HIS A 65 -14.83 10.11 -2.74
N GLY A 66 -15.52 10.30 -3.85
CA GLY A 66 -16.08 11.59 -4.21
C GLY A 66 -16.78 11.58 -5.56
N GLU A 67 -17.19 12.77 -6.01
CA GLU A 67 -17.73 12.96 -7.34
C GLU A 67 -16.61 13.14 -8.37
N VAL A 68 -16.86 12.69 -9.60
CA VAL A 68 -15.94 12.89 -10.72
C VAL A 68 -16.08 14.33 -11.22
N THR A 69 -15.05 15.13 -11.01
CA THR A 69 -15.02 16.53 -11.44
C THR A 69 -14.79 16.66 -12.95
N PRO A 70 -15.21 17.79 -13.58
CA PRO A 70 -14.91 18.04 -15.00
C PRO A 70 -13.41 17.97 -15.35
N MET A 71 -12.55 18.38 -14.41
CA MET A 71 -11.11 18.29 -14.57
C MET A 71 -10.62 16.84 -14.62
N MET A 72 -11.15 15.96 -13.74
CA MET A 72 -10.84 14.53 -13.76
C MET A 72 -11.28 13.87 -15.07
N LYS A 73 -12.46 14.22 -15.59
CA LYS A 73 -12.91 13.73 -16.91
C LYS A 73 -11.92 14.09 -18.01
N LYS A 74 -11.48 15.36 -18.03
CA LYS A 74 -10.57 15.87 -19.06
C LYS A 74 -9.13 15.33 -18.94
N MET A 75 -8.59 15.23 -17.72
CA MET A 75 -7.18 14.87 -17.51
C MET A 75 -6.94 13.37 -17.37
N MET A 76 -7.90 12.63 -16.84
CA MET A 76 -7.75 11.21 -16.51
C MET A 76 -8.71 10.30 -17.27
N ASN A 77 -9.44 10.86 -18.25
CA ASN A 77 -10.43 10.13 -19.07
C ASN A 77 -11.45 9.34 -18.23
N MET A 78 -11.87 9.92 -17.10
CA MET A 78 -12.81 9.30 -16.18
C MET A 78 -14.25 9.64 -16.59
N GLU A 79 -14.98 8.72 -17.21
CA GLU A 79 -16.32 9.01 -17.72
C GLU A 79 -17.45 8.90 -16.68
N GLY A 80 -17.16 8.35 -15.49
CA GLY A 80 -18.14 8.13 -14.42
C GLY A 80 -18.67 9.39 -13.72
N THR A 81 -19.52 9.17 -12.73
CA THR A 81 -20.12 10.22 -11.87
C THR A 81 -19.53 10.22 -10.46
N LYS A 82 -19.20 9.05 -9.93
CA LYS A 82 -18.58 8.86 -8.61
C LYS A 82 -17.35 7.99 -8.75
N TRP A 83 -16.37 8.24 -7.89
CA TRP A 83 -15.15 7.45 -7.82
C TRP A 83 -14.83 7.08 -6.38
N LEU A 84 -14.09 6.00 -6.23
CA LEU A 84 -13.59 5.51 -4.95
C LEU A 84 -12.19 4.93 -5.16
N ALA A 85 -11.32 5.18 -4.20
CA ALA A 85 -9.98 4.61 -4.14
C ALA A 85 -9.67 4.12 -2.73
N SER A 86 -9.23 2.87 -2.61
CA SER A 86 -8.69 2.33 -1.37
C SER A 86 -7.28 1.81 -1.59
N ARG A 87 -6.37 1.97 -0.63
CA ARG A 87 -4.99 1.52 -0.76
C ARG A 87 -4.31 1.26 0.57
N VAL A 88 -3.27 0.42 0.52
CA VAL A 88 -2.19 0.35 1.50
C VAL A 88 -0.89 0.79 0.82
N SER A 89 -0.11 1.66 1.46
CA SER A 89 1.20 2.09 0.98
C SER A 89 2.22 2.06 2.11
N ILE A 90 3.46 1.71 1.78
CA ILE A 90 4.52 1.47 2.74
C ILE A 90 5.80 2.08 2.20
N VAL A 91 6.54 2.75 3.09
CA VAL A 91 7.95 3.07 2.89
C VAL A 91 8.67 2.84 4.21
N LEU A 92 9.72 2.04 4.21
CA LEU A 92 10.55 1.80 5.40
C LEU A 92 11.99 2.15 5.11
N HIS A 93 12.58 2.98 5.96
CA HIS A 93 14.00 3.30 6.01
C HIS A 93 14.63 2.57 7.20
N PRO A 94 15.45 1.53 6.95
CA PRO A 94 16.18 0.84 8.01
C PRO A 94 17.32 1.70 8.58
N VAL A 95 17.72 1.43 9.83
CA VAL A 95 18.90 2.06 10.46
C VAL A 95 20.20 1.61 9.78
N SER A 96 20.30 0.33 9.44
CA SER A 96 21.50 -0.24 8.84
C SER A 96 21.52 -0.02 7.33
N PRO A 97 22.59 0.54 6.74
CA PRO A 97 22.71 0.72 5.28
C PRO A 97 22.85 -0.62 4.53
N MET A 98 23.09 -1.72 5.25
CA MET A 98 23.12 -3.07 4.69
C MET A 98 21.71 -3.64 4.45
N VAL A 99 20.67 -3.00 4.97
CA VAL A 99 19.28 -3.37 4.73
C VAL A 99 18.69 -2.37 3.71
N PRO A 100 18.05 -2.84 2.64
CA PRO A 100 17.47 -1.96 1.63
C PRO A 100 16.25 -1.20 2.16
N ILE A 101 16.05 0.01 1.64
CA ILE A 101 14.75 0.69 1.76
C ILE A 101 13.73 -0.14 0.98
N ILE A 102 12.52 -0.27 1.51
CA ILE A 102 11.42 -0.97 0.82
C ILE A 102 10.25 -0.02 0.61
N HIS A 103 9.68 -0.08 -0.59
CA HIS A 103 8.40 0.53 -0.92
C HIS A 103 7.43 -0.54 -1.39
N MET A 104 6.16 -0.40 -1.00
CA MET A 104 5.09 -1.28 -1.45
C MET A 104 3.79 -0.49 -1.53
N ASN A 105 3.00 -0.79 -2.56
CA ASN A 105 1.63 -0.29 -2.65
C ASN A 105 0.71 -1.38 -3.22
N VAL A 106 -0.49 -1.50 -2.66
CA VAL A 106 -1.62 -2.15 -3.29
C VAL A 106 -2.81 -1.20 -3.23
N ARG A 107 -3.55 -1.07 -4.33
CA ARG A 107 -4.66 -0.14 -4.44
C ARG A 107 -5.77 -0.72 -5.31
N TYR A 108 -6.98 -0.34 -4.96
CA TYR A 108 -8.20 -0.61 -5.66
C TYR A 108 -8.85 0.72 -6.03
N PHE A 109 -9.37 0.80 -7.24
CA PHE A 109 -10.08 1.95 -7.75
C PHE A 109 -11.35 1.50 -8.46
N GLU A 110 -12.43 2.25 -8.29
CA GLU A 110 -13.68 2.02 -9.02
C GLU A 110 -14.41 3.31 -9.38
N LEU A 111 -15.25 3.21 -10.42
CA LEU A 111 -16.24 4.19 -10.84
C LEU A 111 -17.65 3.63 -10.63
N ASP A 112 -18.54 4.52 -10.20
CA ASP A 112 -20.00 4.31 -10.16
C ASP A 112 -20.44 2.99 -9.49
N GLY A 113 -19.77 2.61 -8.41
CA GLY A 113 -20.09 1.38 -7.64
C GLY A 113 -19.63 0.10 -8.34
N GLY A 114 -18.41 0.11 -8.88
CA GLY A 114 -17.80 -1.07 -9.49
C GLY A 114 -18.20 -1.33 -10.95
N LYS A 115 -18.76 -0.34 -11.66
CA LYS A 115 -19.06 -0.48 -13.10
C LYS A 115 -17.79 -0.57 -13.95
N ASP A 116 -16.78 0.20 -13.55
CA ASP A 116 -15.42 0.15 -14.08
C ASP A 116 -14.46 0.17 -12.89
N TRP A 117 -13.49 -0.73 -12.87
CA TRP A 117 -12.62 -0.93 -11.72
C TRP A 117 -11.30 -1.55 -12.12
N TRP A 118 -10.29 -1.32 -11.30
CA TRP A 118 -8.98 -1.94 -11.46
C TRP A 118 -8.23 -2.03 -10.13
N PHE A 119 -7.33 -3.00 -10.07
CA PHE A 119 -6.29 -3.06 -9.03
C PHE A 119 -4.96 -2.62 -9.61
N GLY A 120 -4.14 -2.00 -8.76
CA GLY A 120 -2.77 -1.69 -9.07
C GLY A 120 -1.89 -1.88 -7.86
N GLY A 121 -0.59 -2.05 -8.08
CA GLY A 121 0.32 -2.21 -6.98
C GLY A 121 1.71 -2.66 -7.42
N GLY A 122 2.53 -2.98 -6.44
CA GLY A 122 3.89 -3.42 -6.62
C GLY A 122 4.67 -3.32 -5.32
N ILE A 123 5.84 -3.91 -5.32
CA ILE A 123 6.80 -3.90 -4.21
C ILE A 123 8.20 -3.86 -4.80
N ASP A 124 9.06 -3.05 -4.20
CA ASP A 124 10.40 -2.79 -4.70
C ASP A 124 11.37 -2.53 -3.55
N LEU A 125 12.65 -2.82 -3.81
CA LEU A 125 13.76 -2.61 -2.88
C LEU A 125 14.74 -1.61 -3.47
N THR A 126 15.18 -0.68 -2.63
CA THR A 126 16.20 0.33 -2.96
C THR A 126 17.43 0.12 -2.04
N PRO A 127 18.37 -0.77 -2.42
CA PRO A 127 19.57 -1.03 -1.63
C PRO A 127 20.61 0.09 -1.79
N HIS A 128 21.30 0.42 -0.69
CA HIS A 128 22.54 1.22 -0.75
C HIS A 128 23.73 0.36 -1.18
N TYR A 129 23.80 -0.86 -0.65
CA TYR A 129 24.76 -1.89 -1.04
C TYR A 129 24.03 -3.07 -1.66
N ILE A 130 24.43 -3.45 -2.88
CA ILE A 130 23.77 -4.52 -3.62
C ILE A 130 24.34 -5.87 -3.22
N ASP A 131 23.50 -6.69 -2.58
CA ASP A 131 23.69 -8.13 -2.49
C ASP A 131 22.94 -8.82 -3.63
N ARG A 132 23.69 -9.43 -4.56
CA ARG A 132 23.12 -10.10 -5.74
C ARG A 132 22.31 -11.34 -5.40
N GLU A 133 22.64 -12.02 -4.31
CA GLU A 133 21.91 -13.20 -3.87
C GLU A 133 20.56 -12.80 -3.26
N LEU A 134 20.54 -11.78 -2.40
CA LEU A 134 19.31 -11.24 -1.83
C LEU A 134 18.41 -10.62 -2.90
N ALA A 135 18.97 -9.90 -3.87
CA ALA A 135 18.21 -9.38 -5.00
C ALA A 135 17.54 -10.51 -5.79
N ARG A 136 18.28 -11.59 -6.11
CA ARG A 136 17.71 -12.77 -6.80
C ARG A 136 16.61 -13.42 -5.96
N LYS A 137 16.81 -13.57 -4.66
CA LYS A 137 15.82 -14.15 -3.73
C LYS A 137 14.53 -13.32 -3.69
N PHE A 138 14.64 -11.99 -3.60
CA PHE A 138 13.50 -11.09 -3.65
C PHE A 138 12.71 -11.25 -4.95
N HIS A 139 13.37 -11.11 -6.10
CA HIS A 139 12.71 -11.26 -7.40
C HIS A 139 12.13 -12.65 -7.63
N SER A 140 12.80 -13.71 -7.18
CA SER A 140 12.30 -15.09 -7.32
C SER A 140 11.03 -15.31 -6.50
N ARG A 141 10.94 -14.73 -5.29
CA ARG A 141 9.70 -14.78 -4.49
C ARG A 141 8.57 -14.01 -5.16
N MET A 142 8.84 -12.83 -5.70
CA MET A 142 7.81 -12.05 -6.40
C MET A 142 7.34 -12.76 -7.66
N LYS A 143 8.26 -13.33 -8.45
CA LYS A 143 7.92 -14.13 -9.63
C LYS A 143 7.06 -15.34 -9.25
N ALA A 144 7.42 -16.08 -8.20
CA ALA A 144 6.65 -17.24 -7.76
C ALA A 144 5.19 -16.88 -7.43
N VAL A 145 4.95 -15.74 -6.75
CA VAL A 145 3.59 -15.25 -6.50
C VAL A 145 2.86 -14.92 -7.80
N CYS A 146 3.51 -14.24 -8.75
CA CYS A 146 2.89 -13.95 -10.05
C CYS A 146 2.56 -15.23 -10.83
N ASP A 147 3.48 -16.20 -10.83
CA ASP A 147 3.34 -17.48 -11.55
C ASP A 147 2.14 -18.31 -11.06
N GLU A 148 1.65 -18.11 -9.83
CA GLU A 148 0.42 -18.74 -9.32
C GLU A 148 -0.85 -18.25 -10.04
N PHE A 149 -0.81 -17.07 -10.67
CA PHE A 149 -1.95 -16.50 -11.39
C PHE A 149 -1.76 -16.57 -12.90
N ARG A 150 -0.66 -16.00 -13.40
CA ARG A 150 -0.31 -15.95 -14.83
C ARG A 150 1.21 -15.89 -15.00
N SER A 151 1.70 -16.60 -16.01
CA SER A 151 3.13 -16.76 -16.25
C SER A 151 3.73 -15.80 -17.29
N ASP A 152 2.94 -14.89 -17.85
CA ASP A 152 3.33 -13.96 -18.91
C ASP A 152 3.93 -12.64 -18.42
#